data_AF-A0A6V8D662-F1
#
_entry.id   AF-A0A6V8D662-F1
#
_cell.length_a   1.000
_cell.length_b   1.000
_cell.length_c   1.000
_cell.angle_alpha   90.00
_cell.angle_beta   90.00
_cell.angle_gamma   90.00
#
_symmetry.space_group_name_H-M   'P 1'
#
loop_
_entity.id
_entity.type
_entity.pdbx_description
1 polymer ?
#
loop_
_entity_poly.entity_id
_entity_poly.type
_entity_poly.pdbx_seq_one_letter_code
_entity_poly.pdbx_strand_id
1 'polypeptide(L)'
;MPTAPYHDGHLSVWRGNDVLSFIDGLSTNHVLDLQEGQFRHTTFTTAQAKVIDRVGLFHMGGFIAVFSHGPYWESLMAHISPRILGQDVTISNATDNNNFFVQFGV
;
A
#
# COMPACT_ATOMS: atom_id res chain seq x y z
N MET A 1 24.65 9.07 6.62
CA MET A 1 23.89 7.84 6.95
C MET A 1 23.96 6.91 5.74
N PRO A 2 24.34 5.63 5.91
CA PRO A 2 24.43 4.71 4.79
C PRO A 2 23.04 4.46 4.18
N THR A 3 22.96 4.55 2.84
CA THR A 3 21.77 4.28 2.04
C THR A 3 22.05 3.12 1.09
N ALA A 4 21.11 2.20 0.94
CA ALA A 4 21.18 1.10 -0.03
C ALA A 4 19.99 1.17 -1.01
N PRO A 5 20.21 0.94 -2.32
CA PRO A 5 19.10 0.82 -3.26
C PRO A 5 18.25 -0.42 -2.91
N TYR A 6 16.94 -0.30 -3.10
CA TYR A 6 16.00 -1.39 -2.92
C TYR A 6 15.26 -1.68 -4.23
N HIS A 7 15.74 -2.68 -4.95
CA HIS A 7 15.25 -2.98 -6.30
C HIS A 7 13.88 -3.66 -6.32
N ASP A 8 13.47 -4.27 -5.21
CA ASP A 8 12.18 -4.96 -5.08
C ASP A 8 11.08 -4.06 -4.50
N GLY A 9 11.30 -2.74 -4.49
CA GLY A 9 10.28 -1.77 -4.08
C GLY A 9 9.20 -1.64 -5.14
N HIS A 10 7.96 -1.52 -4.68
CA HIS A 10 6.81 -1.23 -5.53
C HIS A 10 6.04 -0.05 -4.98
N LEU A 11 5.56 0.81 -5.88
CA LEU A 11 4.71 1.94 -5.54
C LEU A 11 3.43 1.88 -6.35
N SER A 12 2.31 1.91 -5.66
CA SER A 12 0.99 2.12 -6.25
C SER A 12 0.33 3.36 -5.66
N VAL A 13 -0.54 3.98 -6.46
CA VAL A 13 -1.31 5.16 -6.08
C VAL A 13 -2.79 4.79 -6.09
N TRP A 14 -3.43 4.97 -4.95
CA TRP A 14 -4.82 4.59 -4.69
C TRP A 14 -5.64 5.87 -4.50
N ARG A 15 -6.68 6.07 -5.32
CA ARG A 15 -7.56 7.26 -5.31
C ARG A 15 -9.02 6.87 -5.17
N GLY A 16 -9.80 7.79 -4.63
CA GLY A 16 -11.25 7.67 -4.45
C GLY A 16 -11.65 7.80 -2.98
N ASN A 17 -12.93 8.04 -2.74
CA ASN A 17 -13.43 8.36 -1.40
C ASN A 17 -13.39 7.14 -0.45
N ASP A 18 -13.39 5.93 -1.00
CA ASP A 18 -13.50 4.71 -0.21
C ASP A 18 -12.13 4.09 0.13
N VAL A 19 -11.00 4.65 -0.35
CA VAL A 19 -9.67 4.03 -0.26
C VAL A 19 -9.27 3.60 1.15
N LEU A 20 -9.42 4.48 2.14
CA LEU A 20 -9.04 4.14 3.52
C LEU A 20 -9.96 3.06 4.09
N SER A 21 -11.27 3.13 3.82
CA SER A 21 -12.23 2.11 4.26
C SER A 21 -11.99 0.76 3.61
N PHE A 22 -11.59 0.77 2.33
CA PHE A 22 -11.23 -0.42 1.57
C PHE A 22 -9.99 -1.09 2.14
N ILE A 23 -8.94 -0.32 2.46
CA ILE A 23 -7.72 -0.84 3.08
C ILE A 23 -8.01 -1.35 4.50
N ASP A 24 -8.79 -0.61 5.30
CA ASP A 24 -9.13 -0.98 6.67
C ASP A 24 -9.87 -2.33 6.72
N GLY A 25 -10.83 -2.54 5.82
CA GLY A 25 -11.62 -3.77 5.75
C GLY A 25 -10.84 -5.01 5.27
N LEU A 26 -9.66 -4.84 4.68
CA LEU A 26 -8.87 -5.93 4.08
C LEU A 26 -7.49 -6.12 4.72
N SER A 27 -7.13 -5.24 5.65
CA SER A 27 -5.84 -5.25 6.32
C SER A 27 -6.01 -5.39 7.83
N THR A 28 -4.89 -5.51 8.54
CA THR A 28 -4.88 -5.90 9.96
C THR A 28 -4.78 -4.72 10.93
N ASN A 29 -4.50 -3.51 10.43
CA ASN A 29 -4.35 -2.31 11.24
C ASN A 29 -5.48 -1.33 10.95
N HIS A 30 -5.90 -0.60 11.98
CA HIS A 30 -6.80 0.53 11.80
C HIS A 30 -6.11 1.61 10.96
N VAL A 31 -6.71 2.02 9.85
CA VAL A 31 -6.17 3.03 8.90
C VAL A 31 -7.15 4.17 8.61
N LEU A 32 -8.40 4.09 9.10
CA LEU A 32 -9.44 5.10 8.84
C LEU A 32 -9.10 6.51 9.33
N ASP A 33 -8.32 6.63 10.39
CA ASP A 33 -7.88 7.90 10.98
C ASP A 33 -6.55 8.41 10.39
N LEU A 34 -6.04 7.81 9.31
CA LEU A 34 -4.81 8.26 8.66
C LEU A 34 -5.04 9.63 8.01
N GLN A 35 -4.35 10.66 8.51
CA GLN A 35 -4.48 12.04 8.02
C GLN A 35 -3.41 12.40 7.00
N GLU A 36 -3.63 13.48 6.24
CA GLU A 36 -2.64 14.03 5.30
C GLU A 36 -1.26 14.25 5.94
N GLY A 37 -0.22 13.84 5.21
CA GLY A 37 1.17 13.88 5.65
C GLY A 37 1.54 12.76 6.63
N GLN A 38 0.60 11.91 7.05
CA GLN A 38 0.88 10.78 7.93
C GLN A 38 1.23 9.52 7.15
N PHE A 39 2.00 8.67 7.84
CA PHE A 39 2.44 7.38 7.36
C PHE A 39 2.03 6.27 8.32
N ARG A 40 1.59 5.13 7.80
CA ARG A 40 1.25 3.95 8.61
C ARG A 40 1.54 2.66 7.87
N HIS A 41 1.98 1.64 8.62
CA HIS A 41 2.08 0.29 8.07
C HIS A 41 0.79 -0.48 8.31
N THR A 42 0.42 -1.32 7.35
CA THR A 42 -0.60 -2.35 7.54
C THR A 42 -0.22 -3.63 6.83
N THR A 43 -0.83 -4.75 7.21
CA THR A 43 -0.59 -6.06 6.57
C THR A 43 -1.88 -6.58 5.97
N PHE A 44 -1.84 -6.92 4.69
CA PHE A 44 -2.92 -7.62 3.99
C PHE A 44 -2.82 -9.12 4.23
N THR A 45 -3.96 -9.76 4.46
CA THR A 45 -4.03 -11.20 4.70
C THR A 45 -5.09 -11.88 3.86
N THR A 46 -4.90 -13.15 3.55
CA THR A 46 -5.97 -13.98 2.99
C THR A 46 -7.09 -14.19 4.02
N ALA A 47 -8.23 -14.75 3.57
CA ALA A 47 -9.32 -15.15 4.47
C ALA A 47 -8.90 -16.21 5.52
N GLN A 48 -7.76 -16.88 5.34
CA GLN A 48 -7.18 -17.82 6.29
C GLN A 48 -6.03 -17.20 7.11
N ALA A 49 -5.99 -15.86 7.20
CA ALA A 49 -4.99 -15.09 7.94
C ALA A 49 -3.53 -15.31 7.51
N LYS A 50 -3.30 -15.80 6.28
CA LYS A 50 -1.94 -15.85 5.72
C LYS A 50 -1.56 -14.48 5.22
N VAL A 51 -0.36 -14.02 5.57
CA VAL A 51 0.19 -12.74 5.08
C VAL A 51 0.33 -12.81 3.57
N ILE A 52 -0.18 -11.78 2.89
CA ILE A 52 0.01 -11.56 1.45
C ILE A 52 1.17 -10.59 1.27
N ASP A 53 1.06 -9.40 1.88
CA ASP A 53 2.12 -8.41 1.90
C ASP A 53 1.94 -7.45 3.08
N ARG A 54 3.04 -6.87 3.53
CA ARG A 54 3.07 -5.74 4.47
C ARG A 54 3.38 -4.47 3.69
N VAL A 55 2.47 -3.51 3.76
CA VAL A 55 2.57 -2.27 3.00
C VAL A 55 2.76 -1.05 3.91
N GLY A 56 3.39 -0.03 3.37
CA GLY A 56 3.40 1.32 3.92
C GLY A 56 2.37 2.19 3.20
N LEU A 57 1.56 2.91 3.97
CA LEU A 57 0.54 3.84 3.49
C LEU A 57 0.99 5.25 3.79
N PHE A 58 1.06 6.12 2.79
CA PHE A 58 1.35 7.53 2.95
C PHE A 58 0.21 8.37 2.39
N HIS A 59 -0.39 9.19 3.24
CA HIS A 59 -1.55 10.00 2.85
C HIS A 59 -1.10 11.30 2.20
N MET A 60 -1.30 11.41 0.88
CA MET A 60 -0.84 12.54 0.05
C MET A 60 -1.91 13.63 -0.13
N GLY A 61 -2.94 13.63 0.72
CA GLY A 61 -4.05 14.59 0.72
C GLY A 61 -5.16 14.20 -0.24
N GLY A 62 -4.83 14.02 -1.52
CA GLY A 62 -5.79 13.59 -2.56
C GLY A 62 -5.77 12.09 -2.88
N PHE A 63 -4.80 11.34 -2.35
CA PHE A 63 -4.62 9.92 -2.64
C PHE A 63 -3.76 9.25 -1.57
N ILE A 64 -3.76 7.92 -1.53
CA ILE A 64 -2.86 7.14 -0.71
C ILE A 64 -1.76 6.56 -1.60
N ALA A 65 -0.51 6.90 -1.30
CA ALA A 65 0.66 6.24 -1.86
C ALA A 65 0.90 4.97 -1.05
N VAL A 66 0.87 3.81 -1.73
CA VAL A 66 1.03 2.50 -1.12
C VAL A 66 2.36 1.91 -1.58
N PHE A 67 3.28 1.79 -0.63
CA PHE A 67 4.58 1.15 -0.81
C PHE A 67 4.47 -0.34 -0.43
N SER A 68 4.86 -1.23 -1.32
CA SER A 68 4.72 -2.68 -1.16
C SER A 68 5.98 -3.42 -1.65
N HIS A 69 6.04 -4.73 -1.41
CA HIS A 69 7.11 -5.57 -1.95
C HIS A 69 6.72 -6.05 -3.37
N GLY A 70 7.50 -5.67 -4.37
CA GLY A 70 7.23 -5.94 -5.79
C GLY A 70 6.90 -7.40 -6.11
N PRO A 71 7.68 -8.39 -5.61
CA PRO A 71 7.38 -9.81 -5.79
C PRO A 71 5.99 -10.26 -5.29
N TYR A 72 5.36 -9.51 -4.37
CA TYR A 72 4.02 -9.81 -3.86
C TYR A 72 2.91 -8.98 -4.49
N TRP A 73 3.24 -8.03 -5.38
CA TRP A 73 2.28 -7.14 -6.02
C TRP A 73 1.16 -7.89 -6.75
N GLU A 74 1.50 -8.91 -7.55
CA GLU A 74 0.48 -9.68 -8.28
C GLU A 74 -0.46 -10.43 -7.33
N SER A 75 0.07 -10.98 -6.23
CA SER A 75 -0.72 -11.67 -5.21
C SER A 75 -1.64 -10.70 -4.46
N LEU A 76 -1.13 -9.50 -4.15
CA LEU A 76 -1.93 -8.42 -3.56
C LEU A 76 -3.04 -7.99 -4.50
N MET A 77 -2.73 -7.73 -5.77
CA MET A 77 -3.72 -7.35 -6.79
C MET A 77 -4.78 -8.41 -7.01
N ALA A 78 -4.40 -9.69 -7.09
CA ALA A 78 -5.35 -10.80 -7.20
C ALA A 78 -6.29 -10.86 -5.98
N HIS A 79 -5.80 -10.50 -4.80
CA HIS A 79 -6.61 -10.44 -3.59
C HIS A 79 -7.56 -9.22 -3.59
N ILE A 80 -7.09 -8.02 -3.91
CA ILE A 80 -7.88 -6.80 -3.74
C ILE A 80 -8.80 -6.50 -4.92
N SER A 81 -8.40 -6.81 -6.16
CA SER A 81 -9.14 -6.40 -7.37
C SER A 81 -10.61 -6.87 -7.39
N PRO A 82 -10.94 -8.12 -7.01
CA PRO A 82 -12.33 -8.57 -6.98
C PRO A 82 -13.22 -7.82 -5.97
N ARG A 83 -12.61 -7.18 -4.97
CA ARG A 83 -13.28 -6.49 -3.87
C ARG A 83 -13.51 -5.01 -4.13
N ILE A 84 -12.92 -4.45 -5.19
CA ILE A 84 -13.10 -3.05 -5.61
C ILE A 84 -14.49 -2.82 -6.20
N LEU A 85 -15.15 -3.87 -6.71
CA LEU A 85 -16.44 -3.72 -7.38
C LEU A 85 -17.48 -3.03 -6.49
N GLY A 86 -18.00 -1.89 -6.95
CA GLY A 86 -18.98 -1.09 -6.22
C GLY A 86 -18.39 -0.11 -5.21
N GLN A 87 -17.06 0.05 -5.17
CA GLN A 87 -16.36 1.02 -4.34
C GLN A 87 -15.70 2.09 -5.21
N ASP A 88 -15.66 3.33 -4.71
CA ASP A 88 -14.90 4.42 -5.32
C ASP A 88 -13.42 4.28 -4.98
N VAL A 89 -12.76 3.34 -5.66
CA VAL A 89 -11.33 3.05 -5.54
C VAL A 89 -10.72 2.82 -6.92
N THR A 90 -9.67 3.56 -7.24
CA THR A 90 -8.85 3.36 -8.44
C THR A 90 -7.38 3.17 -8.05
N ILE A 91 -6.72 2.21 -8.68
CA ILE A 91 -5.33 1.84 -8.37
C ILE A 91 -4.49 1.97 -9.63
N SER A 92 -3.40 2.73 -9.54
CA SER A 92 -2.43 2.89 -10.63
C SER A 92 -1.02 2.53 -10.17
N ASN A 93 -0.26 1.83 -11.02
CA ASN A 93 1.14 1.53 -10.76
C ASN A 93 2.00 2.78 -11.05
N ALA A 94 2.92 3.11 -10.14
CA ALA A 94 3.87 4.20 -10.26
C ALA A 94 5.33 3.76 -10.12
N THR A 95 5.59 2.44 -10.03
CA THR A 95 6.91 1.86 -9.72
C THR A 95 7.99 2.33 -10.68
N ASP A 96 7.76 2.27 -12.00
CA ASP A 96 8.79 2.57 -13.01
C ASP A 96 9.29 4.03 -12.98
N ASN A 97 8.50 4.94 -12.38
CA ASN A 97 8.85 6.35 -12.24
C ASN A 97 9.53 6.67 -10.90
N ASN A 98 9.83 5.64 -10.09
CA ASN A 98 10.34 5.80 -8.74
C ASN A 98 11.57 4.91 -8.50
N ASN A 99 12.48 5.42 -7.68
CA ASN A 99 13.62 4.66 -7.17
C ASN A 99 13.49 4.54 -5.65
N PHE A 100 13.71 3.34 -5.12
CA PHE A 100 13.57 3.08 -3.69
C PHE A 100 14.95 2.93 -3.05
N PHE A 101 15.09 3.52 -1.87
CA PHE A 101 16.31 3.47 -1.09
C PHE A 101 15.96 3.23 0.37
N VAL A 102 16.78 2.42 1.05
CA VAL A 102 16.68 2.18 2.49
C VAL A 102 17.84 2.91 3.16
N GLN A 103 17.52 3.75 4.14
CA GLN A 103 18.49 4.44 4.98
C GLN A 103 18.60 3.73 6.32
N PHE A 104 19.82 3.44 6.77
CA PHE A 104 20.08 2.82 8.07
C PHE A 104 20.64 3.83 9.07
N GLY A 105 20.29 3.66 10.34
CA GLY A 105 20.70 4.51 11.45
C GLY A 105 19.69 5.64 11.68
N VAL A 106 19.00 5.57 12.82
CA VAL A 106 18.13 6.63 13.34
C VAL A 106 18.97 7.63 14.11
#